data_AF-A0A939II19-F1
#
_entry.id   AF-A0A939II19-F1
#
_cell.length_a   1.000
_cell.length_b   1.000
_cell.length_c   1.000
_cell.angle_alpha   90.00
_cell.angle_beta   90.00
_cell.angle_gamma   90.00
#
_symmetry.space_group_name_H-M   'P 1'
#
loop_
_entity.id
_entity.type
_entity.pdbx_description
1 polymer ?
#
loop_
_entity_poly.entity_id
_entity_poly.type
_entity_poly.pdbx_seq_one_letter_code
_entity_poly.pdbx_strand_id
1 'polypeptide(L)'
;MLESDGSVTSGSRGGELISPILTDSPETWRQLEVVCEVAKRHGAEVNFETGGHVHIGAENALDGKKQRWRRFFKMAGGFEDVSHRLAGGEQGLFRGAEDDQYTESARRQSHCGITAVMPQEAETNAFQSIISRIGEDKYRSINLLPFATKKTIEFRAFNGSLTPGVIQASVKYAAGIVNAAERARTKPSEGFNVTYQDKRRGEIINNYSLVEEDFSDGAIMNVLDTVCSRKEDKEHLLSVIVRNRWVNR
;
A
#
# COMPACT_ATOMS: atom_id res chain seq x y z
N MET A 1 -12.91 -13.77 -9.80
CA MET A 1 -14.16 -14.30 -9.19
C MET A 1 -15.01 -13.11 -8.81
N LEU A 2 -16.32 -13.14 -9.03
CA LEU A 2 -17.21 -12.08 -8.53
C LEU A 2 -17.61 -12.49 -7.11
N GLU A 3 -17.16 -11.75 -6.11
CA GLU A 3 -17.52 -12.00 -4.70
C GLU A 3 -18.46 -10.90 -4.21
N SER A 4 -19.24 -11.23 -3.19
CA SER A 4 -20.13 -10.29 -2.51
C SER A 4 -19.60 -10.07 -1.10
N ASP A 5 -18.92 -8.96 -0.85
CA ASP A 5 -18.71 -8.48 0.51
C ASP A 5 -19.91 -7.60 0.94
N GLY A 6 -20.17 -7.52 2.24
CA GLY A 6 -21.34 -6.83 2.81
C GLY A 6 -21.38 -5.31 2.58
N SER A 7 -20.37 -4.71 1.93
CA SER A 7 -20.36 -3.28 1.58
C SER A 7 -20.90 -3.01 0.17
N VAL A 8 -20.99 -4.02 -0.69
CA VAL A 8 -21.38 -3.88 -2.10
C VAL A 8 -22.90 -4.09 -2.33
N THR A 9 -23.63 -4.51 -1.29
CA THR A 9 -25.04 -4.94 -1.39
C THR A 9 -26.09 -3.87 -1.06
N SER A 10 -25.71 -2.65 -0.70
CA SER A 10 -26.68 -1.56 -0.44
C SER A 10 -27.25 -0.91 -1.72
N GLY A 11 -26.63 -1.16 -2.88
CA GLY A 11 -27.11 -0.68 -4.18
C GLY A 11 -27.37 -1.85 -5.13
N SER A 12 -28.48 -1.81 -5.86
CA SER A 12 -28.91 -2.89 -6.77
C SER A 12 -28.03 -3.08 -8.03
N ARG A 13 -26.78 -2.56 -8.06
CA ARG A 13 -25.89 -2.50 -9.24
C ARG A 13 -24.36 -2.53 -8.94
N GLY A 14 -23.92 -2.85 -7.72
CA GLY A 14 -22.49 -2.97 -7.39
C GLY A 14 -21.91 -4.37 -7.63
N GLY A 15 -20.58 -4.50 -7.77
CA GLY A 15 -19.89 -5.79 -7.84
C GLY A 15 -18.39 -5.69 -7.51
N GLU A 16 -17.81 -6.77 -6.97
CA GLU A 16 -16.38 -6.86 -6.65
C GLU A 16 -15.67 -7.83 -7.61
N LEU A 17 -14.59 -7.37 -8.25
CA LEU A 17 -13.75 -8.20 -9.11
C LEU A 17 -12.48 -8.60 -8.37
N ILE A 18 -12.36 -9.90 -8.03
CA ILE A 18 -11.19 -10.43 -7.33
C ILE A 18 -10.27 -11.15 -8.33
N SER A 19 -8.99 -10.76 -8.29
CA SER A 19 -7.92 -11.40 -9.06
C SER A 19 -7.35 -12.63 -8.35
N PRO A 20 -6.82 -13.61 -9.10
CA PRO A 20 -5.85 -14.57 -8.55
C PRO A 20 -4.60 -13.86 -8.02
N ILE A 21 -3.71 -14.61 -7.37
CA ILE A 21 -2.42 -14.06 -6.91
C ILE A 21 -1.64 -13.51 -8.11
N LEU A 22 -1.39 -12.19 -8.08
CA LEU A 22 -0.62 -11.50 -9.09
C LEU A 22 0.88 -11.67 -8.83
N THR A 23 1.65 -11.85 -9.90
CA THR A 23 3.12 -11.81 -9.89
C THR A 23 3.59 -10.74 -10.86
N ASP A 24 4.74 -10.10 -10.63
CA ASP A 24 5.28 -9.10 -11.54
C ASP A 24 5.82 -9.75 -12.82
N SER A 25 4.91 -10.13 -13.73
CA SER A 25 5.19 -10.80 -14.99
C SER A 25 4.39 -10.16 -16.13
N PRO A 26 4.92 -10.16 -17.37
CA PRO A 26 4.19 -9.64 -18.52
C PRO A 26 2.81 -10.30 -18.71
N GLU A 27 2.70 -11.59 -18.38
CA GLU A 27 1.44 -12.33 -18.52
C GLU A 27 0.39 -11.85 -17.50
N THR A 28 0.78 -11.63 -16.24
CA THR A 28 -0.12 -11.06 -15.22
C THR A 28 -0.69 -9.72 -15.68
N TRP A 29 0.16 -8.85 -16.21
CA TRP A 29 -0.25 -7.51 -16.63
C TRP A 29 -1.15 -7.55 -17.87
N ARG A 30 -0.90 -8.46 -18.82
CA ARG A 30 -1.79 -8.70 -19.96
C ARG A 30 -3.15 -9.23 -19.52
N GLN A 31 -3.20 -10.14 -18.56
CA GLN A 31 -4.48 -10.65 -18.04
C GLN A 31 -5.28 -9.54 -17.37
N LEU A 32 -4.63 -8.64 -16.63
CA LEU A 32 -5.26 -7.47 -16.05
C LEU A 32 -5.85 -6.54 -17.12
N GLU A 33 -5.13 -6.33 -18.23
CA GLU A 33 -5.66 -5.57 -19.39
C GLU A 33 -6.93 -6.21 -19.95
N VAL A 34 -6.94 -7.53 -20.16
CA VAL A 34 -8.10 -8.27 -20.66
C VAL A 34 -9.29 -8.15 -19.70
N VAL A 35 -9.08 -8.29 -18.40
CA VAL A 35 -10.15 -8.17 -17.40
C VAL A 35 -10.78 -6.78 -17.40
N CYS A 36 -9.95 -5.73 -17.41
CA CYS A 36 -10.44 -4.35 -17.48
C CYS A 36 -11.22 -4.09 -18.77
N GLU A 37 -10.74 -4.61 -19.90
CA GLU A 37 -11.37 -4.44 -21.20
C GLU A 37 -12.72 -5.18 -21.30
N VAL A 38 -12.80 -6.42 -20.80
CA VAL A 38 -14.06 -7.17 -20.66
C VAL A 38 -15.03 -6.42 -19.73
N ALA A 39 -14.58 -5.95 -18.56
CA ALA A 39 -15.42 -5.22 -17.62
C ALA A 39 -16.02 -3.95 -18.26
N LYS A 40 -15.19 -3.14 -18.95
CA LYS A 40 -15.65 -1.96 -19.70
C LYS A 40 -16.67 -2.32 -20.78
N ARG A 41 -16.42 -3.36 -21.58
CA ARG A 41 -17.37 -3.82 -22.63
C ARG A 41 -18.73 -4.22 -22.07
N HIS A 42 -18.78 -4.69 -20.83
CA HIS A 42 -20.01 -5.06 -20.15
C HIS A 42 -20.62 -3.93 -19.30
N GLY A 43 -20.13 -2.69 -19.45
CA GLY A 43 -20.72 -1.50 -18.83
C GLY A 43 -20.28 -1.27 -17.39
N ALA A 44 -19.15 -1.83 -16.95
CA ALA A 44 -18.59 -1.50 -15.65
C ALA A 44 -18.14 -0.03 -15.62
N GLU A 45 -18.47 0.66 -14.54
CA GLU A 45 -18.08 2.04 -14.26
C GLU A 45 -17.40 2.11 -12.89
N VAL A 46 -16.53 3.11 -12.70
CA VAL A 46 -15.84 3.37 -11.43
C VAL A 46 -16.02 4.83 -11.03
N ASN A 47 -16.31 5.07 -9.76
CA ASN A 47 -16.54 6.38 -9.17
C ASN A 47 -15.80 6.51 -7.82
N PHE A 48 -16.02 7.60 -7.09
CA PHE A 48 -15.41 7.81 -5.77
C PHE A 48 -15.84 6.80 -4.70
N GLU A 49 -16.97 6.10 -4.88
CA GLU A 49 -17.41 5.02 -3.99
C GLU A 49 -16.72 3.69 -4.31
N THR A 50 -15.99 3.60 -5.44
CA THR A 50 -15.29 2.39 -5.84
C THR A 50 -13.89 2.36 -5.21
N GLY A 51 -13.63 1.37 -4.36
CA GLY A 51 -12.31 1.14 -3.76
C GLY A 51 -11.46 0.13 -4.54
N GLY A 52 -10.14 0.34 -4.55
CA GLY A 52 -9.15 -0.61 -5.04
C GLY A 52 -8.36 -1.18 -3.88
N HIS A 53 -8.54 -2.47 -3.57
CA HIS A 53 -7.84 -3.13 -2.48
C HIS A 53 -6.70 -4.00 -3.01
N VAL A 54 -5.50 -3.83 -2.44
CA VAL A 54 -4.32 -4.63 -2.79
C VAL A 54 -3.83 -5.39 -1.57
N HIS A 55 -3.84 -6.72 -1.65
CA HIS A 55 -3.26 -7.59 -0.63
C HIS A 55 -1.83 -7.99 -1.03
N ILE A 56 -0.85 -7.70 -0.17
CA ILE A 56 0.54 -8.14 -0.34
C ILE A 56 0.87 -9.19 0.70
N GLY A 57 1.32 -10.37 0.26
CA GLY A 57 1.85 -11.41 1.14
C GLY A 57 3.06 -10.88 1.92
N ALA A 58 3.01 -11.02 3.25
CA ALA A 58 3.95 -10.36 4.15
C ALA A 58 4.58 -11.30 5.19
N GLU A 59 4.24 -12.59 5.18
CA GLU A 59 4.78 -13.59 6.12
C GLU A 59 6.31 -13.58 6.15
N ASN A 60 6.93 -13.91 5.01
CA ASN A 60 8.40 -13.96 4.89
C ASN A 60 9.06 -12.60 5.12
N ALA A 61 8.38 -11.54 4.67
CA ALA A 61 8.93 -10.20 4.74
C ALA A 61 8.90 -9.65 6.17
N LEU A 62 7.84 -9.91 6.95
CA LEU A 62 7.57 -9.17 8.19
C LEU A 62 7.37 -10.04 9.43
N ASP A 63 6.91 -11.30 9.34
CA ASP A 63 6.50 -12.06 10.53
C ASP A 63 7.66 -12.31 11.52
N GLY A 64 7.42 -12.00 12.79
CA GLY A 64 8.45 -12.01 13.84
C GLY A 64 9.54 -10.95 13.68
N LYS A 65 9.58 -10.13 12.62
CA LYS A 65 10.69 -9.22 12.32
C LYS A 65 10.44 -7.79 12.78
N LYS A 66 10.67 -7.53 14.08
CA LYS A 66 10.44 -6.22 14.74
C LYS A 66 10.96 -5.02 13.93
N GLN A 67 12.21 -5.06 13.47
CA GLN A 67 12.80 -3.92 12.77
C GLN A 67 12.21 -3.70 11.36
N ARG A 68 11.74 -4.77 10.71
CA ARG A 68 11.07 -4.68 9.40
C ARG A 68 9.70 -4.04 9.57
N TRP A 69 8.93 -4.45 10.59
CA TRP A 69 7.68 -3.79 10.98
C TRP A 69 7.85 -2.31 11.32
N ARG A 70 8.88 -1.94 12.10
CA ARG A 70 9.14 -0.53 12.40
C ARG A 70 9.38 0.29 11.14
N ARG A 71 10.12 -0.23 10.16
CA ARG A 71 10.30 0.44 8.85
C ARG A 71 8.99 0.53 8.09
N PHE A 72 8.22 -0.56 8.04
CA PHE A 72 6.90 -0.56 7.43
C PHE A 72 6.02 0.57 7.99
N PHE A 73 5.90 0.69 9.31
CA PHE A 73 5.08 1.75 9.93
C PHE A 73 5.60 3.16 9.65
N LYS A 74 6.92 3.37 9.62
CA LYS A 74 7.50 4.66 9.22
C LYS A 74 7.07 5.06 7.81
N MET A 75 7.06 4.13 6.85
CA MET A 75 6.61 4.38 5.49
C MET A 75 5.08 4.52 5.41
N ALA A 76 4.33 3.63 6.08
CA ALA A 76 2.87 3.62 6.08
C ALA A 76 2.26 4.95 6.51
N GLY A 77 2.80 5.57 7.57
CA GLY A 77 2.34 6.88 8.02
C GLY A 77 3.09 8.05 7.37
N GLY A 78 4.40 7.92 7.15
CA GLY A 78 5.24 9.03 6.68
C GLY A 78 5.20 9.27 5.18
N PHE A 79 4.72 8.31 4.39
CA PHE A 79 4.51 8.48 2.95
C PHE A 79 3.03 8.69 2.61
N GLU A 80 2.18 8.93 3.61
CA GLU A 80 0.72 8.93 3.44
C GLU A 80 0.26 9.97 2.41
N ASP A 81 0.78 11.20 2.43
CA ASP A 81 0.37 12.25 1.48
C ASP A 81 0.62 11.85 0.03
N VAL A 82 1.82 11.32 -0.25
CA VAL A 82 2.19 10.82 -1.58
C VAL A 82 1.37 9.56 -1.93
N SER A 83 1.06 8.71 -0.94
CA SER A 83 0.20 7.54 -1.11
C SER A 83 -1.21 7.95 -1.53
N HIS A 84 -1.79 8.95 -0.87
CA HIS A 84 -3.10 9.50 -1.22
C HIS A 84 -3.07 10.15 -2.61
N ARG A 85 -2.00 10.88 -2.96
CA ARG A 85 -1.86 11.40 -4.32
C ARG A 85 -1.79 10.29 -5.36
N LEU A 86 -1.02 9.23 -5.13
CA LEU A 86 -1.00 8.05 -6.02
C LEU A 86 -2.38 7.39 -6.12
N ALA A 87 -3.12 7.34 -5.01
CA ALA A 87 -4.39 6.64 -4.87
C ALA A 87 -5.57 7.26 -5.64
N GLY A 88 -5.43 8.46 -6.21
CA GLY A 88 -6.54 9.18 -6.86
C GLY A 88 -7.19 8.50 -8.08
N GLY A 89 -6.64 7.38 -8.54
CA GLY A 89 -7.29 6.55 -9.57
C GLY A 89 -7.54 7.28 -10.89
N GLU A 90 -8.64 6.95 -11.55
CA GLU A 90 -9.11 7.66 -12.75
C GLU A 90 -9.78 9.00 -12.42
N GLN A 91 -10.17 9.20 -11.16
CA GLN A 91 -10.87 10.39 -10.69
C GLN A 91 -9.92 11.57 -10.41
N GLY A 92 -8.60 11.32 -10.37
CA GLY A 92 -7.58 12.34 -10.18
C GLY A 92 -7.51 12.92 -8.76
N LEU A 93 -8.24 12.33 -7.81
CA LEU A 93 -8.30 12.74 -6.40
C LEU A 93 -8.57 11.51 -5.54
N PHE A 94 -7.88 11.39 -4.41
CA PHE A 94 -8.12 10.32 -3.43
C PHE A 94 -9.55 10.40 -2.91
N ARG A 95 -10.29 9.27 -2.94
CA ARG A 95 -11.67 9.20 -2.46
C ARG A 95 -11.85 9.63 -1.00
N GLY A 96 -10.85 9.39 -0.14
CA GLY A 96 -10.87 9.84 1.26
C GLY A 96 -10.66 11.34 1.48
N ALA A 97 -10.64 12.15 0.41
CA ALA A 97 -10.74 13.60 0.49
C ALA A 97 -12.18 14.08 0.77
N GLU A 98 -13.21 13.31 0.40
CA GLU A 98 -14.63 13.71 0.48
C GLU A 98 -15.36 13.07 1.68
N ASP A 99 -14.68 12.90 2.82
CA ASP A 99 -15.23 12.27 4.04
C ASP A 99 -15.59 10.78 3.86
N ASP A 100 -14.61 9.99 3.41
CA ASP A 100 -14.76 8.55 3.23
C ASP A 100 -14.48 7.77 4.52
N GLN A 101 -15.55 7.36 5.21
CA GLN A 101 -15.50 6.48 6.39
C GLN A 101 -14.89 5.10 6.11
N TYR A 102 -14.56 4.74 4.86
CA TYR A 102 -14.03 3.43 4.49
C TYR A 102 -12.50 3.40 4.33
N THR A 103 -11.80 4.54 4.42
CA THR A 103 -10.34 4.64 4.28
C THR A 103 -9.68 5.76 5.10
N GLU A 104 -9.72 5.65 6.43
CA GLU A 104 -9.10 6.62 7.34
C GLU A 104 -7.56 6.64 7.26
N SER A 105 -6.94 7.70 7.79
CA SER A 105 -5.47 7.81 7.90
C SER A 105 -4.84 6.65 8.68
N ALA A 106 -3.70 6.19 8.19
CA ALA A 106 -2.82 5.22 8.83
C ALA A 106 -1.75 5.88 9.72
N ARG A 107 -1.71 7.21 9.88
CA ARG A 107 -0.69 7.89 10.72
C ARG A 107 -0.77 7.47 12.19
N ARG A 108 -1.99 7.39 12.76
CA ARG A 108 -2.17 6.99 14.16
C ARG A 108 -1.74 5.54 14.41
N GLN A 109 -2.23 4.58 13.60
CA GLN A 109 -1.79 3.18 13.71
C GLN A 109 -0.27 3.05 13.49
N SER A 110 0.31 3.87 12.61
CA SER A 110 1.75 3.86 12.33
C SER A 110 2.55 4.37 13.52
N HIS A 111 2.08 5.42 14.20
CA HIS A 111 2.69 5.89 15.44
C HIS A 111 2.68 4.80 16.52
N CYS A 112 1.54 4.13 16.72
CA CYS A 112 1.43 3.00 17.64
C CYS A 112 2.41 1.87 17.26
N GLY A 113 2.48 1.51 15.98
CA GLY A 113 3.38 0.46 15.50
C GLY A 113 4.88 0.80 15.59
N ILE A 114 5.27 2.07 15.45
CA ILE A 114 6.66 2.52 15.60
C ILE A 114 7.14 2.41 17.05
N THR A 115 6.24 2.70 18.00
CA THR A 115 6.51 2.77 19.45
C THR A 115 6.19 1.48 20.18
N ALA A 116 5.50 0.53 19.53
CA ALA A 116 5.09 -0.74 20.11
C ALA A 116 6.27 -1.57 20.65
N VAL A 117 6.06 -2.13 21.84
CA VAL A 117 6.94 -3.14 22.43
C VAL A 117 6.56 -4.49 21.82
N MET A 118 7.34 -4.93 20.83
CA MET A 118 7.16 -6.24 20.20
C MET A 118 7.84 -7.36 21.01
N PRO A 119 7.27 -8.58 21.03
CA PRO A 119 7.86 -9.76 21.65
C PRO A 119 9.11 -10.22 20.89
N GLN A 120 9.74 -11.28 21.38
CA GLN A 120 10.87 -11.88 20.68
C GLN A 120 10.45 -12.51 19.35
N GLU A 121 11.38 -12.56 18.39
CA GLU A 121 11.07 -12.97 17.01
C GLU A 121 10.49 -14.39 16.90
N ALA A 122 10.81 -15.28 17.85
CA ALA A 122 10.32 -16.66 17.89
C ALA A 122 8.84 -16.77 18.34
N GLU A 123 8.26 -15.72 18.93
CA GLU A 123 6.90 -15.73 19.48
C GLU A 123 5.88 -15.19 18.46
N THR A 124 5.78 -15.85 17.30
CA THR A 124 4.98 -15.38 16.15
C THR A 124 3.50 -15.13 16.48
N ASN A 125 2.88 -15.97 17.31
CA ASN A 125 1.49 -15.76 17.74
C ASN A 125 1.31 -14.49 18.57
N ALA A 126 2.21 -14.23 19.52
CA ALA A 126 2.19 -13.00 20.32
C ALA A 126 2.47 -11.77 19.43
N PHE A 127 3.37 -11.94 18.48
CA PHE A 127 3.72 -10.90 17.50
C PHE A 127 2.50 -10.51 16.66
N GLN A 128 1.80 -11.49 16.09
CA GLN A 128 0.59 -11.30 15.29
C GLN A 128 -0.55 -10.67 16.13
N SER A 129 -0.72 -11.09 17.38
CA SER A 129 -1.71 -10.48 18.29
C SER A 129 -1.47 -8.98 18.49
N ILE A 130 -0.21 -8.55 18.65
CA ILE A 130 0.12 -7.12 18.76
C ILE A 130 -0.16 -6.40 17.44
N ILE A 131 0.19 -6.99 16.29
CA ILE A 131 -0.12 -6.39 14.98
C ILE A 131 -1.63 -6.21 14.79
N SER A 132 -2.44 -7.19 15.16
CA SER A 132 -3.91 -7.08 15.11
C SER A 132 -4.43 -5.96 16.03
N ARG A 133 -3.86 -5.80 17.23
CA ARG A 133 -4.24 -4.71 18.15
C ARG A 133 -3.86 -3.33 17.64
N ILE A 134 -2.74 -3.20 16.93
CA ILE A 134 -2.37 -1.97 16.22
C ILE A 134 -3.30 -1.71 15.03
N GLY A 135 -3.74 -2.79 14.38
CA GLY A 135 -4.59 -2.76 13.18
C GLY A 135 -6.03 -2.35 13.42
N GLU A 136 -6.47 -2.18 14.67
CA GLU A 136 -7.79 -1.67 15.08
C GLU A 136 -8.98 -2.20 14.28
N ASP A 137 -9.36 -1.52 13.20
CA ASP A 137 -10.48 -1.81 12.33
C ASP A 137 -10.03 -1.90 10.85
N LYS A 138 -10.93 -2.37 9.98
CA LYS A 138 -10.64 -2.52 8.55
C LYS A 138 -10.71 -1.20 7.77
N TYR A 139 -11.29 -0.14 8.30
CA TYR A 139 -11.61 1.11 7.59
C TYR A 139 -10.43 2.10 7.61
N ARG A 140 -9.24 1.58 7.34
CA ARG A 140 -7.97 2.31 7.32
C ARG A 140 -7.38 2.26 5.92
N SER A 141 -6.59 3.27 5.55
CA SER A 141 -5.79 3.31 4.31
C SER A 141 -4.91 2.06 4.16
N ILE A 142 -4.49 1.49 5.30
CA ILE A 142 -3.75 0.23 5.41
C ILE A 142 -4.41 -0.61 6.51
N ASN A 143 -5.02 -1.74 6.14
CA ASN A 143 -5.61 -2.70 7.07
C ASN A 143 -4.61 -3.83 7.40
N LEU A 144 -4.35 -4.01 8.69
CA LEU A 144 -3.40 -5.00 9.22
C LEU A 144 -4.08 -6.28 9.72
N LEU A 145 -5.41 -6.28 9.89
CA LEU A 145 -6.15 -7.42 10.41
C LEU A 145 -5.96 -8.71 9.58
N PRO A 146 -5.87 -8.67 8.23
CA PRO A 146 -5.59 -9.85 7.41
C PRO A 146 -4.24 -10.50 7.70
N PHE A 147 -3.31 -9.83 8.40
CA PHE A 147 -2.01 -10.41 8.72
C PHE A 147 -2.15 -11.63 9.64
N ALA A 148 -3.09 -11.63 10.58
CA ALA A 148 -3.28 -12.76 11.50
C ALA A 148 -3.72 -14.03 10.76
N THR A 149 -4.63 -13.91 9.79
CA THR A 149 -5.31 -15.04 9.13
C THR A 149 -4.77 -15.37 7.74
N LYS A 150 -4.51 -14.36 6.91
CA LYS A 150 -4.04 -14.50 5.51
C LYS A 150 -2.54 -14.23 5.34
N LYS A 151 -1.88 -13.72 6.39
CA LYS A 151 -0.48 -13.25 6.34
C LYS A 151 -0.23 -12.17 5.28
N THR A 152 -1.26 -11.38 4.97
CA THR A 152 -1.18 -10.26 4.03
C THR A 152 -1.34 -8.92 4.73
N ILE A 153 -0.78 -7.87 4.15
CA ILE A 153 -1.18 -6.48 4.43
C ILE A 153 -2.13 -6.02 3.32
N GLU A 154 -3.23 -5.40 3.70
CA GLU A 154 -4.23 -4.89 2.76
C GLU A 154 -4.11 -3.36 2.65
N PHE A 155 -3.82 -2.88 1.45
CA PHE A 155 -3.80 -1.46 1.11
C PHE A 155 -5.15 -1.08 0.52
N ARG A 156 -5.85 -0.14 1.16
CA ARG A 156 -7.25 0.19 0.86
C ARG A 156 -7.46 1.62 0.36
N ALA A 157 -6.41 2.44 0.42
CA ALA A 157 -6.46 3.83 0.01
C ALA A 157 -6.74 4.00 -1.48
N PHE A 158 -6.34 3.06 -2.34
CA PHE A 158 -6.50 3.24 -3.78
C PHE A 158 -7.96 3.37 -4.18
N ASN A 159 -8.27 4.31 -5.07
CA ASN A 159 -9.54 4.32 -5.77
C ASN A 159 -9.60 3.12 -6.73
N GLY A 160 -10.80 2.63 -6.99
CA GLY A 160 -11.07 1.66 -8.05
C GLY A 160 -10.76 2.25 -9.42
N SER A 161 -10.27 1.42 -10.33
CA SER A 161 -9.91 1.82 -11.68
C SER A 161 -10.17 0.68 -12.64
N LEU A 162 -10.49 1.01 -13.90
CA LEU A 162 -10.51 0.09 -15.03
C LEU A 162 -9.35 0.39 -16.00
N THR A 163 -8.33 1.13 -15.55
CA THR A 163 -7.14 1.50 -16.30
C THR A 163 -5.99 0.63 -15.79
N PRO A 164 -5.54 -0.37 -16.59
CA PRO A 164 -4.56 -1.37 -16.14
C PRO A 164 -3.28 -0.76 -15.58
N GLY A 165 -2.79 0.33 -16.17
CA GLY A 165 -1.59 1.04 -15.68
C GLY A 165 -1.76 1.63 -14.28
N VAL A 166 -2.94 2.18 -13.97
CA VAL A 166 -3.24 2.71 -12.62
C VAL A 166 -3.25 1.59 -11.59
N ILE A 167 -3.94 0.48 -11.90
CA ILE A 167 -3.98 -0.70 -11.02
C ILE A 167 -2.57 -1.28 -10.83
N GLN A 168 -1.79 -1.41 -11.91
CA GLN A 168 -0.41 -1.89 -11.84
C GLN A 168 0.45 -0.98 -10.96
N ALA A 169 0.32 0.34 -11.06
CA ALA A 169 1.05 1.29 -10.23
C ALA A 169 0.70 1.12 -8.75
N SER A 170 -0.58 0.96 -8.40
CA SER A 170 -1.03 0.67 -7.03
C SER A 170 -0.44 -0.64 -6.49
N VAL A 171 -0.48 -1.71 -7.29
CA VAL A 171 0.09 -3.02 -6.90
C VAL A 171 1.60 -2.92 -6.69
N LYS A 172 2.33 -2.29 -7.61
CA LYS A 172 3.78 -2.11 -7.51
C LYS A 172 4.17 -1.23 -6.33
N TYR A 173 3.41 -0.18 -6.05
CA TYR A 173 3.62 0.67 -4.88
C TYR A 173 3.47 -0.13 -3.58
N ALA A 174 2.34 -0.83 -3.40
CA ALA A 174 2.07 -1.64 -2.22
C ALA A 174 3.15 -2.73 -2.01
N ALA A 175 3.53 -3.44 -3.08
CA ALA A 175 4.62 -4.41 -3.03
C ALA A 175 5.97 -3.75 -2.69
N GLY A 176 6.24 -2.57 -3.25
CA GLY A 176 7.44 -1.78 -2.98
C GLY A 176 7.59 -1.37 -1.52
N ILE A 177 6.48 -1.00 -0.85
CA ILE A 177 6.48 -0.71 0.60
C ILE A 177 6.92 -1.93 1.42
N VAL A 178 6.32 -3.10 1.16
CA VAL A 178 6.67 -4.33 1.90
C VAL A 178 8.11 -4.76 1.60
N ASN A 179 8.53 -4.70 0.33
CA ASN A 179 9.90 -5.00 -0.09
C ASN A 179 10.93 -4.04 0.53
N ALA A 180 10.63 -2.74 0.60
CA ALA A 180 11.48 -1.76 1.25
C ALA A 180 11.59 -2.01 2.76
N ALA A 181 10.48 -2.40 3.41
CA ALA A 181 10.48 -2.74 4.83
C ALA A 181 11.39 -3.95 5.12
N GLU A 182 11.35 -4.95 4.25
CA GLU A 182 12.25 -6.09 4.31
C GLU A 182 13.71 -5.66 4.13
N ARG A 183 14.03 -4.93 3.05
CA ARG A 183 15.40 -4.76 2.56
C ARG A 183 16.16 -3.56 3.12
N ALA A 184 15.51 -2.44 3.38
CA ALA A 184 16.18 -1.18 3.72
C ALA A 184 16.89 -1.24 5.08
N ARG A 185 18.15 -0.80 5.14
CA ARG A 185 18.99 -0.84 6.37
C ARG A 185 20.07 0.23 6.30
N THR A 186 20.28 0.98 7.39
CA THR A 186 21.40 1.93 7.48
C THR A 186 22.71 1.29 7.93
N LYS A 187 22.65 0.14 8.59
CA LYS A 187 23.80 -0.59 9.12
C LYS A 187 23.86 -2.00 8.53
N PRO A 188 25.08 -2.56 8.34
CA PRO A 188 25.24 -3.99 8.05
C PRO A 188 24.61 -4.86 9.14
N SER A 189 24.13 -6.03 8.74
CA SER A 189 23.72 -7.10 9.65
C SER A 189 24.41 -8.38 9.23
N GLU A 190 24.67 -9.27 10.19
CA GLU A 190 25.34 -10.54 9.95
C GLU A 190 24.65 -11.33 8.82
N GLY A 191 25.42 -11.84 7.87
CA GLY A 191 24.91 -12.61 6.73
C GLY A 191 24.19 -11.82 5.63
N PHE A 192 24.16 -10.48 5.66
CA PHE A 192 23.49 -9.67 4.64
C PHE A 192 24.39 -8.58 4.06
N ASN A 193 24.71 -8.68 2.77
CA ASN A 193 25.42 -7.63 2.05
C ASN A 193 24.48 -6.44 1.79
N VAL A 194 24.68 -5.36 2.54
CA VAL A 194 23.88 -4.13 2.41
C VAL A 194 24.40 -3.33 1.22
N THR A 195 23.57 -3.14 0.20
CA THR A 195 23.91 -2.32 -0.96
C THR A 195 23.84 -0.83 -0.62
N TYR A 196 24.45 0.02 -1.45
CA TYR A 196 24.28 1.47 -1.35
C TYR A 196 22.80 1.88 -1.41
N GLN A 197 22.02 1.23 -2.27
CA GLN A 197 20.58 1.47 -2.39
C GLN A 197 19.84 1.14 -1.09
N ASP A 198 20.17 0.02 -0.43
CA ASP A 198 19.52 -0.36 0.83
C ASP A 198 19.82 0.65 1.96
N LYS A 199 21.02 1.24 1.98
CA LYS A 199 21.40 2.33 2.91
C LYS A 199 20.61 3.59 2.65
N ARG A 200 20.61 4.06 1.40
CA ARG A 200 19.88 5.26 0.98
C ARG A 200 18.39 5.16 1.33
N ARG A 201 17.75 4.01 1.05
CA ARG A 201 16.36 3.76 1.46
C ARG A 201 16.19 3.82 2.98
N GLY A 202 17.12 3.20 3.73
CA GLY A 202 17.10 3.23 5.19
C GLY A 202 17.21 4.65 5.77
N GLU A 203 18.00 5.52 5.15
CA GLU A 203 18.13 6.94 5.52
C GLU A 203 16.85 7.70 5.27
N ILE A 204 16.25 7.57 4.07
CA ILE A 204 14.96 8.19 3.74
C ILE A 204 13.88 7.76 4.74
N ILE A 205 13.75 6.46 4.99
CA ILE A 205 12.76 5.91 5.94
C ILE A 205 13.01 6.44 7.36
N ASN A 206 14.26 6.69 7.76
CA ASN A 206 14.56 7.21 9.08
C ASN A 206 14.23 8.69 9.26
N ASN A 207 14.15 9.45 8.16
CA ASN A 207 13.75 10.86 8.14
C ASN A 207 12.23 11.04 7.93
N TYR A 208 11.42 10.02 8.25
CA TYR A 208 9.97 10.10 8.20
C TYR A 208 9.40 11.19 9.13
N SER A 209 8.29 11.80 8.74
CA SER A 209 7.45 12.65 9.59
C SER A 209 6.03 12.09 9.64
N LEU A 210 5.36 12.18 10.78
CA LEU A 210 3.93 11.81 10.92
C LEU A 210 3.03 13.00 11.20
N VAL A 211 3.61 14.19 11.36
CA VAL A 211 2.91 15.40 11.81
C VAL A 211 2.96 16.52 10.78
N GLU A 212 3.98 16.53 9.93
CA GLU A 212 4.12 17.50 8.85
C GLU A 212 3.65 16.86 7.54
N GLU A 213 2.70 17.51 6.89
CA GLU A 213 2.31 17.17 5.52
C GLU A 213 3.39 17.67 4.57
N ASP A 214 3.76 16.85 3.58
CA ASP A 214 4.79 17.20 2.60
C ASP A 214 4.28 16.99 1.17
N PHE A 215 3.97 18.11 0.52
CA PHE A 215 3.45 18.17 -0.85
C PHE A 215 4.53 18.49 -1.89
N SER A 216 5.80 18.36 -1.53
CA SER A 216 6.93 18.70 -2.40
C SER A 216 7.26 17.61 -3.42
N ASP A 217 7.91 18.01 -4.51
CA ASP A 217 8.53 17.05 -5.45
C ASP A 217 9.61 16.20 -4.77
N GLY A 218 10.26 16.75 -3.74
CA GLY A 218 11.21 16.03 -2.90
C GLY A 218 10.57 14.83 -2.18
N ALA A 219 9.37 15.02 -1.62
CA ALA A 219 8.58 13.96 -0.98
C ALA A 219 8.27 12.84 -1.98
N ILE A 220 7.76 13.22 -3.16
CA ILE A 220 7.45 12.26 -4.24
C ILE A 220 8.68 11.44 -4.59
N MET A 221 9.83 12.11 -4.80
CA MET A 221 11.06 11.44 -5.18
C MET A 221 11.61 10.54 -4.08
N ASN A 222 11.53 10.95 -2.81
CA ASN A 222 11.90 10.12 -1.67
C ASN A 222 11.07 8.84 -1.59
N VAL A 223 9.76 8.94 -1.80
CA VAL A 223 8.86 7.78 -1.83
C VAL A 223 9.22 6.86 -2.98
N LEU A 224 9.34 7.40 -4.20
CA LEU A 224 9.68 6.61 -5.39
C LEU A 224 11.05 5.93 -5.27
N ASP A 225 12.05 6.62 -4.73
CA ASP A 225 13.38 6.05 -4.47
C ASP A 225 13.37 4.96 -3.40
N THR A 226 12.38 5.02 -2.50
CA THR A 226 12.20 4.00 -1.46
C THR A 226 11.53 2.75 -2.01
N VAL A 227 10.43 2.90 -2.76
CA VAL A 227 9.58 1.77 -3.17
C VAL A 227 10.00 1.13 -4.50
N CYS A 228 10.66 1.87 -5.40
CA CYS A 228 11.08 1.35 -6.70
C CYS A 228 12.55 0.90 -6.71
N SER A 229 12.83 -0.20 -7.42
CA SER A 229 14.18 -0.66 -7.75
C SER A 229 14.54 -0.43 -9.22
N ARG A 230 13.56 -0.46 -10.12
CA ARG A 230 13.72 -0.22 -11.56
C ARG A 230 13.35 1.22 -11.91
N LYS A 231 14.06 1.78 -12.87
CA LYS A 231 13.78 3.12 -13.43
C LYS A 231 12.38 3.18 -14.05
N GLU A 232 12.00 2.16 -14.81
CA GLU A 232 10.68 2.07 -15.48
C GLU A 232 9.52 2.11 -14.47
N ASP A 233 9.64 1.43 -13.32
CA ASP A 233 8.61 1.48 -12.27
C ASP A 233 8.51 2.87 -11.65
N LYS A 234 9.66 3.53 -11.45
CA LYS A 234 9.71 4.90 -10.93
C LYS A 234 9.03 5.88 -11.89
N GLU A 235 9.33 5.79 -13.18
CA GLU A 235 8.70 6.61 -14.22
C GLU A 235 7.20 6.34 -14.33
N HIS A 236 6.79 5.07 -14.24
CA HIS A 236 5.38 4.70 -14.28
C HIS A 236 4.61 5.24 -13.08
N LEU A 237 5.07 5.00 -11.84
CA LEU A 237 4.40 5.52 -10.65
C LEU A 237 4.37 7.05 -10.65
N LEU A 238 5.47 7.71 -11.07
CA LEU A 238 5.50 9.16 -11.23
C LEU A 238 4.42 9.64 -12.21
N SER A 239 4.25 8.95 -13.35
CA SER A 239 3.24 9.30 -14.35
C SER A 239 1.81 9.24 -13.83
N VAL A 240 1.53 8.37 -12.85
CA VAL A 240 0.22 8.31 -12.17
C VAL A 240 0.11 9.43 -11.13
N ILE A 241 1.14 9.64 -10.31
CA ILE A 241 1.15 10.68 -9.25
C ILE A 241 0.94 12.07 -9.85
N VAL A 242 1.60 12.41 -10.95
CA VAL A 242 1.53 13.77 -11.53
C VAL A 242 0.16 14.09 -12.15
N ARG A 243 -0.62 13.06 -12.52
CA ARG A 243 -2.00 13.23 -13.02
C ARG A 243 -3.00 13.50 -11.90
N ASN A 244 -2.63 13.14 -10.67
CA ASN A 244 -3.50 13.27 -9.51
C ASN A 244 -3.17 14.54 -8.71
N ARG A 245 -4.20 15.08 -8.06
CA ARG A 245 -4.12 16.26 -7.20
C ARG A 245 -3.78 15.85 -5.76
N TRP A 246 -3.15 16.77 -5.04
CA TRP A 246 -3.03 16.66 -3.59
C TRP A 246 -4.41 16.76 -2.92
N VAL A 247 -4.54 16.12 -1.77
CA VAL A 247 -5.69 16.30 -0.89
C VAL A 247 -5.40 17.50 -0.01
N ASN A 248 -6.13 18.59 -0.19
CA ASN A 248 -6.04 19.73 0.72
C ASN A 248 -6.94 19.40 1.93
N ARG A 249 -6.34 19.24 3.11
CA ARG A 249 -7.07 19.09 4.38
C ARG A 249 -7.07 20.39 5.16
#